data_AF-A0AAJ2H6T5-F1
#
_entry.id   AF-A0AAJ2H6T5-F1
#
_cell.length_a   1.000
_cell.length_b   1.000
_cell.length_c   1.000
_cell.angle_alpha   90.00
_cell.angle_beta   90.00
_cell.angle_gamma   90.00
#
_symmetry.space_group_name_H-M   'P 1'
#
loop_
_entity.id
_entity.type
_entity.pdbx_description
1 polymer ?
#
loop_
_entity_poly.entity_id
_entity_poly.type
_entity_poly.pdbx_seq_one_letter_code
_entity_poly.pdbx_strand_id
1 'polypeptide(L)'
;MLRAGIIGGLTGGIIIWIYEALVWVGAQHLMPLAGIPRNATGLVFGKDVQEALGPLAYLLGTGIHFFFTLVWGILFAAAWPHLRRRGHEATLVALVYAVIAWIVMHVAIMIASDNHPNYTDPAIIIGGFMSHFFFTVPLALIVKKRLEQQD
;
A
#
# COMPACT_ATOMS: atom_id res chain seq x y z
N MET A 1 6.15 -18.13 -6.78
CA MET A 1 6.47 -16.69 -6.62
C MET A 1 5.35 -15.78 -7.09
N LEU A 2 5.05 -15.66 -8.40
CA LEU A 2 4.03 -14.74 -8.94
C LEU A 2 2.66 -14.88 -8.25
N ARG A 3 2.11 -16.10 -8.19
CA ARG A 3 0.81 -16.37 -7.53
C ARG A 3 0.83 -16.01 -6.03
N ALA A 4 1.93 -16.27 -5.33
CA ALA A 4 2.06 -15.93 -3.92
C ALA A 4 2.06 -14.41 -3.70
N GLY A 5 2.78 -13.68 -4.56
CA GLY A 5 2.82 -12.22 -4.54
C GLY A 5 1.48 -11.58 -4.88
N ILE A 6 0.76 -12.10 -5.88
CA ILE A 6 -0.59 -11.64 -6.23
C ILE A 6 -1.54 -11.82 -5.04
N ILE A 7 -1.61 -13.03 -4.47
CA ILE A 7 -2.52 -13.32 -3.35
C ILE A 7 -2.15 -12.47 -2.13
N GLY A 8 -0.86 -12.43 -1.78
CA GLY A 8 -0.40 -11.62 -0.66
C GLY A 8 -0.63 -10.13 -0.86
N GLY A 9 -0.41 -9.61 -2.08
CA GLY A 9 -0.65 -8.21 -2.44
C GLY A 9 -2.12 -7.84 -2.34
N LEU A 10 -3.03 -8.65 -2.90
CA LEU A 10 -4.48 -8.44 -2.78
C LEU A 10 -4.95 -8.47 -1.32
N THR A 11 -4.49 -9.46 -0.54
CA THR A 11 -4.89 -9.55 0.87
C THR A 11 -4.37 -8.36 1.67
N GLY A 12 -3.09 -8.00 1.50
CA GLY A 12 -2.54 -6.77 2.10
C GLY A 12 -3.33 -5.54 1.67
N GLY A 13 -3.67 -5.43 0.39
CA GLY A 13 -4.43 -4.31 -0.20
C GLY A 13 -5.83 -4.16 0.37
N ILE A 14 -6.50 -5.26 0.70
CA ILE A 14 -7.80 -5.22 1.40
C ILE A 14 -7.58 -4.78 2.86
N ILE A 15 -6.58 -5.34 3.54
CA ILE A 15 -6.35 -5.07 4.97
C ILE A 15 -5.93 -3.62 5.22
N ILE A 16 -5.08 -3.04 4.37
CA ILE A 16 -4.71 -1.62 4.48
C ILE A 16 -5.94 -0.71 4.34
N TRP A 17 -6.87 -1.01 3.43
CA TRP A 17 -8.10 -0.21 3.32
C TRP A 17 -9.03 -0.37 4.52
N ILE A 18 -9.13 -1.57 5.09
CA ILE A 18 -9.84 -1.76 6.36
C ILE A 18 -9.20 -0.89 7.45
N TYR A 19 -7.86 -0.90 7.53
CA TYR A 19 -7.13 -0.06 8.47
C TYR A 19 -7.39 1.44 8.24
N GLU A 20 -7.28 1.92 7.01
CA GLU A 20 -7.50 3.33 6.66
C GLU A 20 -8.96 3.75 6.92
N ALA A 21 -9.94 2.89 6.63
CA ALA A 21 -11.33 3.16 6.97
C ALA A 21 -11.55 3.27 8.49
N LEU A 22 -10.90 2.43 9.29
CA LEU A 22 -11.04 2.51 10.75
C LEU A 22 -10.30 3.71 11.33
N VAL A 23 -9.08 3.98 10.85
CA VAL A 23 -8.19 4.98 11.46
C VAL A 23 -8.37 6.35 10.80
N TRP A 24 -8.21 6.46 9.49
CA TRP A 24 -8.25 7.75 8.81
C TRP A 24 -9.67 8.32 8.77
N VAL A 25 -10.68 7.48 8.51
CA VAL A 25 -12.09 7.92 8.46
C VAL A 25 -12.72 7.88 9.85
N GLY A 26 -12.60 6.75 10.56
CA GLY A 26 -13.26 6.53 11.84
C GLY A 26 -12.66 7.32 13.00
N ALA A 27 -11.35 7.20 13.23
CA ALA A 27 -10.71 7.79 14.41
C ALA A 27 -10.18 9.22 14.18
N GLN A 28 -9.61 9.49 13.01
CA GLN A 28 -8.93 10.75 12.70
C GLN A 28 -9.81 11.73 11.90
N HIS A 29 -10.93 11.25 11.33
CA HIS A 29 -11.85 12.06 10.53
C HIS A 29 -11.18 12.86 9.39
N LEU A 30 -10.12 12.33 8.80
CA LEU A 30 -9.35 12.99 7.74
C LEU A 30 -10.14 13.15 6.44
N MET A 31 -11.04 12.20 6.17
CA MET A 31 -11.86 12.17 4.95
C MET A 31 -13.09 11.28 5.15
N PRO A 32 -14.14 11.43 4.32
CA PRO A 32 -15.23 10.46 4.27
C PRO A 32 -14.75 9.12 3.69
N LEU A 33 -15.52 8.03 3.91
CA LEU A 33 -15.15 6.68 3.44
C LEU A 33 -14.92 6.60 1.93
N ALA A 34 -15.79 7.22 1.13
CA ALA A 34 -15.62 7.32 -0.32
C ALA A 34 -14.38 8.15 -0.73
N GLY A 35 -13.84 8.94 0.19
CA GLY A 35 -12.64 9.72 0.02
C GLY A 35 -11.38 8.86 -0.16
N ILE A 36 -11.32 7.66 0.43
CA ILE A 36 -10.13 6.78 0.34
C ILE A 36 -9.78 6.44 -1.12
N PRO A 37 -10.65 5.79 -1.91
CA PRO A 37 -10.33 5.48 -3.30
C PRO A 37 -10.19 6.76 -4.13
N ARG A 38 -11.03 7.77 -3.90
CA ARG A 38 -10.93 9.05 -4.63
C ARG A 38 -9.55 9.68 -4.44
N ASN A 39 -9.00 9.65 -3.24
CA ASN A 39 -7.70 10.21 -2.90
C ASN A 39 -6.58 9.60 -3.78
N ALA A 40 -6.58 8.29 -4.01
CA ALA A 40 -5.58 7.64 -4.87
C ALA A 40 -5.56 8.21 -6.31
N THR A 41 -6.73 8.52 -6.89
CA THR A 41 -6.80 9.20 -8.19
C THR A 41 -6.15 10.58 -8.14
N GLY A 42 -6.43 11.34 -7.07
CA GLY A 42 -5.88 12.68 -6.89
C GLY A 42 -4.37 12.67 -6.66
N LEU A 43 -3.84 11.69 -5.94
CA LEU A 43 -2.40 11.55 -5.71
C LEU A 43 -1.64 11.27 -7.01
N VAL A 44 -2.21 10.45 -7.90
CA VAL A 44 -1.54 10.06 -9.16
C VAL A 44 -1.71 11.08 -10.27
N PHE A 45 -2.90 11.68 -10.41
CA PHE A 45 -3.24 12.52 -11.57
C PHE A 45 -3.55 13.98 -11.24
N GLY A 46 -3.50 14.37 -9.96
CA GLY A 46 -3.82 15.71 -9.51
C GLY A 46 -5.30 15.91 -9.18
N LYS A 47 -5.58 17.01 -8.48
CA LYS A 47 -6.92 17.35 -7.98
C LYS A 47 -7.91 17.66 -9.11
N ASP A 48 -7.46 18.37 -10.14
CA ASP A 48 -8.32 18.76 -11.27
C ASP A 48 -8.85 17.54 -12.03
N VAL A 49 -8.00 16.52 -12.26
CA VAL A 49 -8.41 15.26 -12.90
C VAL A 49 -9.38 14.49 -12.00
N GLN A 50 -9.11 14.43 -10.69
CA GLN A 50 -9.98 13.79 -9.73
C GLN A 50 -11.38 14.44 -9.70
N GLU A 51 -11.47 15.78 -9.78
CA GLU A 51 -12.73 16.51 -9.83
C GLU A 51 -13.46 16.33 -11.15
N ALA A 52 -12.75 16.43 -12.27
CA ALA A 52 -13.31 16.26 -13.62
C ALA A 52 -13.90 14.86 -13.85
N LEU A 53 -13.29 13.82 -13.26
CA LEU A 53 -13.79 12.45 -13.35
C LEU A 53 -15.05 12.19 -12.50
N GLY A 54 -15.33 13.03 -11.49
CA GLY A 54 -16.48 12.86 -10.60
C GLY A 54 -16.56 11.43 -10.02
N PRO A 55 -17.68 10.70 -10.20
CA PRO A 55 -17.81 9.33 -9.71
C PRO A 55 -16.78 8.32 -10.27
N LEU A 56 -16.24 8.54 -11.47
CA LEU A 56 -15.23 7.65 -12.04
C LEU A 56 -13.92 7.68 -11.26
N ALA A 57 -13.65 8.75 -10.50
CA ALA A 57 -12.47 8.84 -9.65
C ALA A 57 -12.45 7.76 -8.55
N TYR A 58 -13.61 7.27 -8.11
CA TYR A 58 -13.68 6.17 -7.13
C TYR A 58 -13.25 4.84 -7.76
N LEU A 59 -13.71 4.57 -8.99
CA LEU A 59 -13.36 3.35 -9.71
C LEU A 59 -11.89 3.35 -10.12
N LEU A 60 -11.42 4.45 -10.71
CA LEU A 60 -10.02 4.59 -11.10
C LEU A 60 -9.10 4.47 -9.89
N GLY A 61 -9.42 5.14 -8.80
CA GLY A 61 -8.63 5.10 -7.57
C GLY A 61 -8.57 3.72 -6.93
N THR A 62 -9.67 2.96 -7.01
CA THR A 62 -9.70 1.54 -6.62
C THR A 62 -8.75 0.72 -7.48
N GLY A 63 -8.78 0.94 -8.80
CA GLY A 63 -7.87 0.28 -9.74
C GLY A 63 -6.41 0.59 -9.46
N ILE A 64 -6.07 1.85 -9.22
CA ILE A 64 -4.72 2.32 -8.85
C ILE A 64 -4.26 1.59 -7.58
N HIS A 65 -5.08 1.59 -6.53
CA HIS A 65 -4.76 0.94 -5.27
C HIS A 65 -4.43 -0.53 -5.44
N PHE A 66 -5.31 -1.30 -6.10
CA PHE A 66 -5.07 -2.72 -6.30
C PHE A 66 -3.95 -3.01 -7.28
N PHE A 67 -3.73 -2.16 -8.27
CA PHE A 67 -2.57 -2.28 -9.15
C PHE A 67 -1.25 -2.17 -8.36
N PHE A 68 -1.11 -1.14 -7.52
CA PHE A 68 0.12 -0.98 -6.75
C PHE A 68 0.29 -2.05 -5.67
N THR A 69 -0.78 -2.46 -4.97
CA THR A 69 -0.68 -3.54 -3.97
C THR A 69 -0.27 -4.87 -4.61
N LEU A 70 -0.70 -5.15 -5.85
CA LEU A 70 -0.22 -6.29 -6.65
C LEU A 70 1.26 -6.17 -6.99
N VAL A 71 1.69 -5.02 -7.52
CA VAL A 71 3.10 -4.77 -7.87
C VAL A 71 4.00 -4.98 -6.65
N TRP A 72 3.68 -4.32 -5.53
CA TRP A 72 4.44 -4.47 -4.28
C TRP A 72 4.38 -5.89 -3.72
N GLY A 73 3.25 -6.60 -3.86
CA GLY A 73 3.15 -8.00 -3.45
C GLY A 73 4.06 -8.93 -4.26
N ILE A 74 4.12 -8.72 -5.58
CA ILE A 74 4.98 -9.49 -6.49
C ILE A 74 6.45 -9.21 -6.21
N LEU A 75 6.83 -7.94 -6.00
CA LEU A 75 8.20 -7.55 -5.66
C LEU A 75 8.66 -8.18 -4.35
N PHE A 76 7.82 -8.18 -3.31
CA PHE A 76 8.13 -8.86 -2.05
C PHE A 76 8.32 -10.36 -2.26
N ALA A 77 7.43 -11.01 -3.00
CA ALA A 77 7.52 -12.45 -3.27
C ALA A 77 8.75 -12.85 -4.10
N ALA A 78 9.27 -11.95 -4.94
CA ALA A 78 10.51 -12.14 -5.68
C ALA A 78 11.76 -11.98 -4.78
N ALA A 79 11.72 -11.04 -3.84
CA ALA A 79 12.81 -10.80 -2.90
C ALA A 79 12.90 -11.89 -1.80
N TRP A 80 11.75 -12.41 -1.34
CA TRP A 80 11.66 -13.29 -0.17
C TRP A 80 12.59 -14.51 -0.18
N PRO A 81 12.73 -15.30 -1.26
CA PRO A 81 13.62 -16.47 -1.27
C PRO A 81 15.09 -16.15 -1.00
N HIS A 82 15.56 -14.95 -1.39
CA HIS A 82 16.93 -14.51 -1.15
C HIS A 82 17.16 -14.20 0.33
N LEU A 83 16.18 -13.60 0.99
CA LEU A 83 16.24 -13.22 2.40
C LEU A 83 16.05 -14.43 3.31
N ARG A 84 15.12 -15.33 2.95
CA ARG A 84 14.91 -16.61 3.66
C ARG A 84 16.18 -17.46 3.69
N ARG A 85 16.91 -17.56 2.56
CA ARG A 85 18.19 -18.31 2.49
C ARG A 85 19.28 -17.76 3.42
N ARG A 86 19.16 -16.49 3.84
CA ARG A 86 20.08 -15.83 4.79
C ARG A 86 19.59 -15.91 6.24
N GLY A 87 18.50 -16.62 6.50
CA GLY A 87 17.96 -16.82 7.86
C GLY A 87 17.11 -15.65 8.38
N HIS A 88 16.69 -14.72 7.52
CA HIS A 88 15.83 -13.61 7.95
C HIS A 88 14.37 -14.05 8.17
N GLU A 89 13.70 -13.44 9.14
CA GLU A 89 12.28 -13.65 9.44
C GLU A 89 11.39 -12.75 8.56
N ALA A 90 10.25 -13.27 8.09
CA ALA A 90 9.40 -12.61 7.11
C ALA A 90 8.76 -11.31 7.61
N THR A 91 8.28 -11.31 8.85
CA THR A 91 7.65 -10.14 9.48
C THR A 91 8.68 -9.03 9.67
N LEU A 92 9.89 -9.33 10.13
CA LEU A 92 10.97 -8.35 10.24
C LEU A 92 11.30 -7.72 8.87
N VAL A 93 11.43 -8.54 7.83
CA VAL A 93 11.61 -8.06 6.45
C VAL A 93 10.43 -7.20 6.02
N ALA A 94 9.20 -7.58 6.36
CA ALA A 94 7.98 -6.83 6.03
C ALA A 94 7.96 -5.43 6.63
N LEU A 95 8.43 -5.27 7.86
CA LEU A 95 8.50 -3.97 8.52
C LEU A 95 9.48 -3.03 7.80
N VAL A 96 10.67 -3.52 7.45
CA VAL A 96 11.64 -2.73 6.67
C VAL A 96 11.08 -2.43 5.27
N TYR A 97 10.46 -3.42 4.64
CA TYR A 97 9.84 -3.28 3.33
C TYR A 97 8.71 -2.23 3.33
N ALA A 98 7.92 -2.13 4.40
CA ALA A 98 6.87 -1.13 4.54
C ALA A 98 7.42 0.28 4.48
N VAL A 99 8.52 0.54 5.20
CA VAL A 99 9.18 1.85 5.21
C VAL A 99 9.70 2.20 3.82
N ILE A 100 10.36 1.25 3.15
CA ILE A 100 10.87 1.44 1.79
C ILE A 100 9.72 1.70 0.81
N ALA A 101 8.66 0.88 0.85
CA ALA A 101 7.51 1.03 -0.03
C ALA A 101 6.82 2.38 0.17
N TRP A 102 6.66 2.82 1.43
CA TRP A 102 6.13 4.14 1.75
C TRP A 102 7.01 5.24 1.16
N ILE A 103 8.31 5.24 1.44
CA ILE A 103 9.23 6.28 0.94
C ILE A 103 9.20 6.34 -0.59
N VAL A 104 9.37 5.21 -1.27
CA VAL A 104 9.40 5.16 -2.74
C VAL A 104 8.09 5.65 -3.33
N MET A 105 6.94 5.23 -2.79
CA MET A 105 5.64 5.66 -3.29
C MET A 105 5.43 7.16 -3.12
N HIS A 106 5.73 7.72 -1.94
CA HIS A 106 5.48 9.14 -1.67
C HIS A 106 6.47 10.05 -2.40
N VAL A 107 7.72 9.61 -2.59
CA VAL A 107 8.67 10.30 -3.50
C VAL A 107 8.16 10.28 -4.94
N ALA A 108 7.66 9.15 -5.42
CA ALA A 108 7.08 9.07 -6.76
C ALA A 108 5.87 9.99 -6.92
N ILE A 109 5.01 10.09 -5.90
CA ILE A 109 3.86 11.02 -5.88
C ILE A 109 4.34 12.48 -5.96
N MET A 110 5.32 12.90 -5.14
CA MET A 110 5.86 14.27 -5.19
C MET A 110 6.45 14.64 -6.55
N ILE A 111 7.00 13.67 -7.29
CA ILE A 111 7.54 13.90 -8.62
C ILE A 111 6.43 13.96 -9.68
N ALA A 112 5.38 13.14 -9.52
CA ALA A 112 4.33 12.98 -10.52
C ALA A 112 3.19 14.00 -10.40
N SER A 113 2.97 14.58 -9.22
CA SER A 113 1.79 15.39 -8.90
C SER A 113 2.09 16.39 -7.78
N ASP A 114 1.62 17.62 -7.93
CA ASP A 114 1.65 18.63 -6.85
C ASP A 114 0.55 18.39 -5.80
N ASN A 115 -0.38 17.46 -6.06
CA ASN A 115 -1.44 17.10 -5.12
C ASN A 115 -0.97 15.97 -4.20
N HIS A 116 -0.20 16.33 -3.18
CA HIS A 116 0.35 15.39 -2.21
C HIS A 116 0.23 15.92 -0.77
N PRO A 117 0.17 15.03 0.24
CA PRO A 117 0.24 15.41 1.64
C PRO A 117 1.51 16.19 2.00
N ASN A 118 1.45 16.94 3.10
CA ASN A 118 2.65 17.55 3.68
C ASN A 118 3.51 16.47 4.37
N TYR A 119 4.56 16.01 3.70
CA TYR A 119 5.49 15.02 4.25
C TYR A 119 6.47 15.56 5.29
N THR A 120 6.33 16.80 5.74
CA THR A 120 7.00 17.31 6.95
C THR A 120 6.14 17.17 8.20
N ASP A 121 4.85 16.82 8.04
CA ASP A 121 3.93 16.59 9.16
C ASP A 121 4.18 15.20 9.77
N PRO A 122 4.58 15.11 11.05
CA PRO A 122 4.80 13.83 11.72
C PRO A 122 3.57 12.91 11.70
N ALA A 123 2.35 13.46 11.75
CA ALA A 123 1.14 12.66 11.74
C ALA A 123 0.95 11.92 10.41
N ILE A 124 1.27 12.57 9.29
CA ILE A 124 1.24 11.97 7.94
C ILE A 124 2.30 10.87 7.81
N ILE A 125 3.50 11.12 8.31
CA ILE A 125 4.60 10.14 8.28
C ILE A 125 4.22 8.90 9.10
N ILE A 126 3.78 9.09 10.35
CA ILE A 126 3.41 8.00 11.25
C ILE A 126 2.21 7.23 10.71
N GLY A 127 1.13 7.91 10.35
CA GLY A 127 -0.06 7.28 9.79
C GLY A 127 0.23 6.52 8.50
N GLY A 128 1.12 7.08 7.66
CA GLY A 128 1.60 6.46 6.45
C GLY A 128 2.37 5.16 6.68
N PHE A 129 3.36 5.17 7.58
CA PHE A 129 4.09 3.95 7.95
C PHE A 129 3.19 2.90 8.57
N MET A 130 2.28 3.29 9.47
CA MET A 130 1.34 2.36 10.08
C MET A 130 0.48 1.67 9.02
N SER A 131 -0.08 2.42 8.07
CA SER A 131 -0.86 1.84 6.96
C SER A 131 -0.04 0.82 6.16
N HIS A 132 1.24 1.12 5.92
CA HIS A 132 2.13 0.20 5.20
C HIS A 132 2.48 -1.03 6.02
N PHE A 133 2.57 -0.97 7.36
CA PHE A 133 2.70 -2.17 8.18
C PHE A 133 1.47 -3.08 8.08
N PHE A 134 0.26 -2.49 8.09
CA PHE A 134 -0.99 -3.23 7.89
C PHE A 134 -1.12 -3.81 6.48
N PHE A 135 -0.40 -3.27 5.50
CA PHE A 135 -0.23 -3.88 4.17
C PHE A 135 0.80 -5.02 4.17
N THR A 136 2.03 -4.75 4.61
CA THR A 136 3.17 -5.66 4.35
C THR A 136 3.21 -6.87 5.27
N VAL A 137 2.75 -6.77 6.52
CA VAL A 137 2.78 -7.90 7.45
C VAL A 137 1.89 -9.05 6.96
N PRO A 138 0.59 -8.85 6.63
CA PRO A 138 -0.23 -9.91 6.06
C PRO A 138 0.31 -10.43 4.72
N LEU A 139 0.80 -9.55 3.85
CA LEU A 139 1.48 -9.90 2.60
C LEU A 139 2.62 -10.89 2.86
N ALA A 140 3.52 -10.57 3.79
CA ALA A 140 4.69 -11.37 4.09
C ALA A 140 4.34 -12.75 4.67
N LEU A 141 3.38 -12.79 5.59
CA LEU A 141 2.89 -14.06 6.17
C LEU A 141 2.29 -14.98 5.10
N ILE A 142 1.51 -14.41 4.18
CA ILE A 142 0.91 -15.16 3.07
C ILE A 142 1.98 -15.66 2.10
N VAL A 143 2.90 -14.78 1.69
CA VAL A 143 4.00 -15.14 0.77
C VAL A 143 4.86 -16.23 1.39
N LYS A 144 5.25 -16.09 2.67
CA LYS A 144 6.01 -17.10 3.40
C LYS A 144 5.30 -18.45 3.38
N LYS A 145 4.06 -18.51 3.87
CA LYS A 145 3.26 -19.74 3.92
C LYS A 145 3.12 -20.41 2.55
N ARG A 146 2.87 -19.61 1.50
CA ARG A 146 2.64 -20.14 0.15
C ARG A 146 3.91 -20.67 -0.50
N LEU A 147 5.06 -20.05 -0.27
CA LEU A 147 6.32 -20.55 -0.83
C LEU A 147 6.86 -21.75 -0.03
N GLU A 148 6.62 -21.81 1.28
CA GLU A 148 6.98 -22.99 2.09
C GLU A 148 6.14 -24.23 1.72
N GLN A 149 4.92 -24.05 1.24
CA GLN A 149 4.07 -25.15 0.74
C GLN A 149 4.46 -25.65 -0.67
N GLN A 150 5.36 -24.95 -1.35
CA GLN A 150 5.82 -25.30 -2.70
C GLN A 150 7.17 -26.03 -2.72
N ASP A 151 7.85 -26.07 -1.56
CA ASP A 151 9.08 -26.83 -1.32
C ASP A 151 8.75 -28.20 -0.72
#